data_AF-A0A7C1YH54-F1
#
_entry.id   AF-A0A7C1YH54-F1
#
_cell.length_a   1.000
_cell.length_b   1.000
_cell.length_c   1.000
_cell.angle_alpha   90.00
_cell.angle_beta   90.00
_cell.angle_gamma   90.00
#
_symmetry.space_group_name_H-M   'P 1'
#
loop_
_entity.id
_entity.type
_entity.pdbx_description
1 polymer ?
#
loop_
_entity_poly.entity_id
_entity_poly.type
_entity_poly.pdbx_seq_one_letter_code
_entity_poly.pdbx_strand_id
1 'polypeptide(L)'
;STELMWVERLPGRKPVSLATLSIPLGVVALAERFGCNAIAAKDMRKIIGIMDRYLAPFDEDNAIGGDVAKGGVQMLGTSGTMTTLGGVYLDLPRYDRSKVDGLEMDFESVIAISARLSAMDCKARAALPCIGRSRADLVAAGCAILNAIHKRWPVKKLCAADRGIREGLLMGLMADDGHHLAKKQ
;
A
#
# COMPACT_ATOMS: atom_id res chain seq x y z
N SER A 1 11.28 5.50 -2.62
CA SER A 1 10.37 5.55 -3.78
C SER A 1 9.03 4.93 -3.39
N THR A 2 8.06 4.93 -4.31
CA THR A 2 6.87 4.09 -4.29
C THR A 2 6.91 3.23 -5.54
N GLU A 3 6.83 1.92 -5.37
CA GLU A 3 6.87 0.95 -6.47
C GLU A 3 5.47 0.46 -6.78
N LEU A 4 5.12 0.38 -8.06
CA LEU A 4 3.90 -0.21 -8.56
C LEU A 4 4.23 -1.30 -9.57
N MET A 5 3.48 -2.39 -9.52
CA MET A 5 3.60 -3.49 -10.47
C MET A 5 2.20 -3.88 -10.94
N TRP A 6 2.02 -3.90 -12.25
CA TRP A 6 0.82 -4.43 -12.88
C TRP A 6 1.04 -5.91 -13.16
N VAL A 7 0.19 -6.76 -12.58
CA VAL A 7 0.40 -8.22 -12.58
C VAL A 7 -0.84 -8.91 -13.10
N GLU A 8 -0.65 -9.77 -14.11
CA GLU A 8 -1.69 -10.69 -14.53
C GLU A 8 -1.69 -11.94 -13.64
N ARG A 9 -2.88 -12.32 -13.16
CA ARG A 9 -3.09 -13.56 -12.42
C ARG A 9 -4.19 -14.38 -13.06
N LEU A 10 -3.79 -15.37 -13.86
CA LEU A 10 -4.69 -16.39 -14.41
C LEU A 10 -4.71 -17.64 -13.52
N PRO A 11 -5.89 -18.26 -13.29
CA PRO A 11 -5.98 -19.52 -12.55
C PRO A 11 -5.04 -20.59 -13.10
N GLY A 12 -4.30 -21.26 -12.21
CA GLY A 12 -3.37 -22.34 -12.57
C GLY A 12 -2.06 -21.89 -13.22
N ARG A 13 -1.84 -20.59 -13.44
CA ARG A 13 -0.57 -20.05 -13.98
C ARG A 13 0.20 -19.29 -12.92
N LYS A 14 1.52 -19.21 -13.09
CA LYS A 14 2.35 -18.29 -12.29
C LYS A 14 1.94 -16.85 -12.64
N PRO A 15 1.85 -15.93 -11.67
CA PRO A 15 1.59 -14.52 -11.96
C PRO A 15 2.67 -13.94 -12.87
N VAL A 16 2.29 -13.08 -13.81
CA VAL A 16 3.19 -12.43 -14.76
C VAL A 16 3.17 -10.93 -14.53
N SER A 17 4.35 -10.33 -14.35
CA SER A 17 4.50 -8.88 -14.30
C SER A 17 4.36 -8.31 -15.71
N LEU A 18 3.29 -7.57 -15.95
CA LEU A 18 3.01 -6.91 -17.23
C LEU A 18 3.76 -5.59 -17.35
N ALA A 19 3.81 -4.81 -16.27
CA ALA A 19 4.51 -3.53 -16.22
C ALA A 19 4.92 -3.14 -14.80
N THR A 20 5.92 -2.27 -14.69
CA THR A 20 6.41 -1.74 -13.41
C THR A 20 6.63 -0.24 -13.50
N LEU A 21 6.38 0.46 -12.40
CA LEU A 21 6.63 1.90 -12.26
C LEU A 21 7.30 2.18 -10.92
N SER A 22 8.46 2.84 -10.96
CA SER A 22 9.10 3.41 -9.77
C SER A 22 8.87 4.91 -9.72
N ILE A 23 8.14 5.37 -8.70
CA ILE A 23 7.92 6.78 -8.45
C ILE A 23 8.97 7.24 -7.42
N PRO A 24 9.78 8.29 -7.70
CA PRO A 24 10.82 8.78 -6.80
C PRO A 24 10.23 9.59 -5.61
N LEU A 25 9.06 9.18 -5.12
CA LEU A 25 8.36 9.77 -3.99
C LEU A 25 7.98 8.65 -3.03
N GLY A 26 8.71 8.53 -1.93
CA GLY A 26 8.43 7.57 -0.86
C GLY A 26 7.99 8.25 0.44
N VAL A 27 7.59 7.43 1.42
CA VAL A 27 7.09 7.94 2.72
C VAL A 27 8.12 8.76 3.48
N VAL A 28 9.41 8.40 3.42
CA VAL A 28 10.48 9.16 4.10
C VAL A 28 10.64 10.54 3.48
N ALA A 29 10.79 10.64 2.16
CA ALA A 29 10.93 11.92 1.47
C ALA A 29 9.72 12.85 1.68
N LEU A 30 8.51 12.28 1.75
CA LEU A 30 7.31 13.04 2.10
C LEU A 30 7.30 13.47 3.57
N ALA A 31 7.67 12.59 4.49
CA ALA A 31 7.72 12.91 5.92
C ALA A 31 8.79 13.97 6.23
N GLU A 32 9.95 13.95 5.56
CA GLU A 32 10.97 15.01 5.67
C GLU A 32 10.44 16.37 5.18
N ARG A 33 9.64 16.36 4.11
CA ARG A 33 9.10 17.58 3.51
C ARG A 33 7.91 18.18 4.27
N PHE A 34 7.03 17.34 4.81
CA PHE A 34 5.76 17.77 5.42
C PHE A 34 5.73 17.60 6.94
N GLY A 35 6.72 16.92 7.52
CA GLY A 35 6.83 16.62 8.94
C GLY A 35 5.84 15.54 9.42
N CYS A 36 5.80 15.35 10.74
CA CYS A 36 4.89 14.40 11.41
C CYS A 36 3.55 15.04 11.82
N ASN A 37 3.21 16.24 11.37
CA ASN A 37 1.93 16.86 11.75
C ASN A 37 0.79 16.42 10.81
N ALA A 38 -0.39 16.99 11.01
CA ALA A 38 -1.52 16.79 10.09
C ALA A 38 -1.16 17.31 8.70
N ILE A 39 -1.52 16.56 7.66
CA ILE A 39 -1.30 16.98 6.28
C ILE A 39 -2.45 17.93 5.90
N ALA A 40 -2.12 19.21 5.70
CA ALA A 40 -3.10 20.19 5.26
C ALA A 40 -3.70 19.80 3.90
N ALA A 41 -4.98 20.10 3.68
CA ALA A 41 -5.69 19.75 2.45
C ALA A 41 -4.99 20.28 1.18
N LYS A 42 -4.36 21.46 1.26
CA LYS A 42 -3.58 22.04 0.16
C LYS A 42 -2.37 21.17 -0.21
N ASP A 43 -1.73 20.56 0.78
CA ASP A 43 -0.52 19.75 0.60
C ASP A 43 -0.88 18.33 0.18
N MET A 44 -2.00 17.79 0.69
CA MET A 44 -2.60 16.56 0.16
C MET A 44 -2.89 16.68 -1.35
N ARG A 45 -3.53 17.79 -1.79
CA ARG A 45 -3.78 18.04 -3.22
C ARG A 45 -2.49 18.11 -4.03
N LYS A 46 -1.42 18.72 -3.50
CA LYS A 46 -0.11 18.75 -4.16
C LYS A 46 0.48 17.35 -4.31
N ILE A 47 0.46 16.54 -3.25
CA ILE A 47 0.99 15.17 -3.27
C ILE A 47 0.24 14.34 -4.31
N ILE A 48 -1.11 14.41 -4.31
CA ILE A 48 -1.95 13.74 -5.30
C ILE A 48 -1.56 14.19 -6.72
N GLY A 49 -1.46 15.49 -6.97
CA GLY A 49 -1.06 15.99 -8.29
C GLY A 49 0.35 15.59 -8.72
N ILE A 50 1.31 15.48 -7.79
CA ILE A 50 2.66 14.99 -8.09
C ILE A 50 2.62 13.52 -8.48
N MET A 51 1.96 12.68 -7.68
CA MET A 51 1.79 11.25 -7.94
C MET A 51 1.09 11.02 -9.28
N ASP A 52 0.02 11.78 -9.55
CA ASP A 52 -0.80 11.62 -10.74
C ASP A 52 -0.03 11.84 -12.04
N ARG A 53 1.00 12.70 -12.06
CA ARG A 53 1.88 12.87 -13.22
C ARG A 53 2.65 11.60 -13.61
N TYR A 54 2.86 10.68 -12.66
CA TYR A 54 3.46 9.36 -12.92
C TYR A 54 2.39 8.30 -13.17
N LEU A 55 1.26 8.39 -12.47
CA LEU A 55 0.20 7.39 -12.58
C LEU A 55 -0.59 7.51 -13.89
N ALA A 56 -0.80 8.73 -14.42
CA ALA A 56 -1.57 8.92 -15.66
C ALA A 56 -0.95 8.21 -16.86
N PRO A 57 0.35 8.44 -17.19
CA PRO A 57 0.95 7.77 -18.34
C PRO A 57 0.99 6.25 -18.15
N PHE A 58 1.29 5.79 -16.94
CA PHE A 58 1.31 4.36 -16.64
C PHE A 58 -0.06 3.70 -16.78
N ASP A 59 -1.13 4.40 -16.41
CA ASP A 59 -2.51 3.96 -16.61
C ASP A 59 -2.88 3.90 -18.10
N GLU A 60 -2.54 4.93 -18.87
CA GLU A 60 -2.78 5.02 -20.31
C GLU A 60 -2.07 3.91 -21.08
N ASP A 61 -0.77 3.69 -20.80
CA ASP A 61 0.06 2.70 -21.47
C ASP A 61 -0.41 1.25 -21.22
N ASN A 62 -1.09 1.01 -20.09
CA ASN A 62 -1.47 -0.33 -19.64
C ASN A 62 -2.98 -0.57 -19.56
N ALA A 63 -3.80 0.45 -19.87
CA ALA A 63 -5.26 0.42 -19.80
C ALA A 63 -5.83 -0.04 -18.43
N ILE A 64 -5.11 0.22 -17.33
CA ILE A 64 -5.43 -0.33 -15.99
C ILE A 64 -6.80 0.16 -15.52
N GLY A 65 -7.13 1.44 -15.70
CA GLY A 65 -8.41 2.03 -15.34
C GLY A 65 -9.60 1.35 -16.01
N GLY A 66 -9.41 0.86 -17.25
CA GLY A 66 -10.41 0.09 -17.96
C GLY A 66 -10.72 -1.25 -17.29
N ASP A 67 -9.71 -1.95 -16.78
CA ASP A 67 -9.89 -3.22 -16.07
C ASP A 67 -10.41 -3.03 -14.65
N VAL A 68 -9.99 -1.93 -13.98
CA VAL A 68 -10.55 -1.50 -12.70
C VAL A 68 -12.05 -1.26 -12.83
N ALA A 69 -12.49 -0.58 -13.89
CA ALA A 69 -13.91 -0.30 -14.15
C ALA A 69 -14.73 -1.58 -14.38
N LYS A 70 -14.13 -2.63 -14.97
CA LYS A 70 -14.77 -3.96 -15.12
C LYS A 70 -14.85 -4.75 -13.81
N GLY A 71 -14.18 -4.29 -12.74
CA GLY A 71 -14.16 -4.96 -11.43
C GLY A 71 -13.23 -6.17 -11.36
N GLY A 72 -12.35 -6.37 -12.34
CA GLY A 72 -11.42 -7.51 -12.40
C GLY A 72 -10.13 -7.32 -11.61
N VAL A 73 -9.96 -6.17 -10.93
CA VAL A 73 -8.69 -5.76 -10.33
C VAL A 73 -8.78 -5.73 -8.81
N GLN A 74 -7.74 -6.27 -8.17
CA GLN A 74 -7.50 -6.16 -6.74
C GLN A 74 -6.17 -5.43 -6.50
N MET A 75 -6.04 -4.76 -5.35
CA MET A 75 -4.78 -4.13 -4.96
C MET A 75 -4.10 -4.93 -3.84
N LEU A 76 -2.79 -5.10 -3.96
CA LEU A 76 -1.95 -5.70 -2.93
C LEU A 76 -1.00 -4.64 -2.39
N GLY A 77 -0.97 -4.47 -1.07
CA GLY A 77 -0.15 -3.50 -0.39
C GLY A 77 0.87 -4.16 0.54
N THR A 78 2.16 -4.06 0.22
CA THR A 78 3.22 -4.82 0.91
C THR A 78 4.04 -4.02 1.94
N SER A 79 3.73 -2.74 2.12
CA SER A 79 4.56 -1.82 2.92
C SER A 79 4.10 -1.70 4.38
N GLY A 80 4.97 -1.15 5.23
CA GLY A 80 4.65 -0.87 6.62
C GLY A 80 3.43 0.04 6.81
N THR A 81 3.12 0.89 5.84
CA THR A 81 1.87 1.68 5.82
C THR A 81 0.66 0.75 5.76
N MET A 82 0.68 -0.24 4.86
CA MET A 82 -0.44 -1.15 4.61
C MET A 82 -0.67 -2.07 5.81
N THR A 83 0.41 -2.55 6.43
CA THR A 83 0.30 -3.37 7.64
C THR A 83 -0.14 -2.56 8.85
N THR A 84 0.21 -1.26 8.91
CA THR A 84 -0.30 -0.34 9.94
C THR A 84 -1.79 -0.06 9.75
N LEU A 85 -2.22 0.22 8.52
CA LEU A 85 -3.63 0.40 8.19
C LEU A 85 -4.45 -0.87 8.51
N GLY A 86 -3.93 -2.05 8.19
CA GLY A 86 -4.57 -3.32 8.55
C GLY A 86 -4.72 -3.52 10.06
N GLY A 87 -3.70 -3.15 10.83
CA GLY A 87 -3.78 -3.21 12.29
C GLY A 87 -4.79 -2.23 12.89
N VAL A 88 -4.92 -1.02 12.31
CA VAL A 88 -5.94 -0.05 12.72
C VAL A 88 -7.34 -0.47 12.26
N TYR A 89 -7.47 -1.06 11.07
CA TYR A 89 -8.71 -1.58 10.53
C TYR A 89 -9.30 -2.69 11.41
N LEU A 90 -8.45 -3.56 11.94
CA LEU A 90 -8.82 -4.61 12.89
C LEU A 90 -8.90 -4.14 14.36
N ASP A 91 -8.67 -2.85 14.63
CA ASP A 91 -8.59 -2.26 15.97
C ASP A 91 -7.69 -3.05 16.94
N LEU A 92 -6.51 -3.46 16.47
CA LEU A 92 -5.63 -4.30 17.26
C LEU A 92 -4.96 -3.51 18.40
N PRO A 93 -4.82 -4.11 19.60
CA PRO A 93 -4.10 -3.48 20.71
C PRO A 93 -2.59 -3.38 20.47
N ARG A 94 -2.06 -4.15 19.52
CA ARG A 94 -0.67 -4.11 19.04
C ARG A 94 -0.59 -4.82 17.69
N TYR A 95 0.48 -4.57 16.93
CA TYR A 95 0.70 -5.25 15.66
C TYR A 95 0.78 -6.77 15.83
N ASP A 96 -0.04 -7.49 15.06
CA ASP A 96 -0.06 -8.95 14.98
C ASP A 96 -0.02 -9.39 13.51
N ARG A 97 1.15 -9.84 13.06
CA ARG A 97 1.38 -10.28 11.67
C ARG A 97 0.40 -11.38 11.25
N SER A 98 0.06 -12.31 12.15
CA SER A 98 -0.82 -13.44 11.84
C SER A 98 -2.24 -13.03 11.46
N LYS A 99 -2.65 -11.83 11.89
CA LYS A 99 -3.95 -11.24 11.60
C LYS A 99 -3.92 -10.26 10.42
N VAL A 100 -2.78 -9.62 10.18
CA VAL A 100 -2.64 -8.56 9.17
C VAL A 100 -2.18 -9.09 7.82
N ASP A 101 -1.31 -10.10 7.80
CA ASP A 101 -0.79 -10.65 6.55
C ASP A 101 -1.87 -11.48 5.82
N GLY A 102 -2.18 -11.09 4.59
CA GLY A 102 -3.28 -11.63 3.81
C GLY A 102 -4.65 -11.02 4.14
N LEU A 103 -4.71 -10.01 5.01
CA LEU A 103 -5.97 -9.35 5.38
C LEU A 103 -6.54 -8.60 4.17
N GLU A 104 -7.70 -9.05 3.70
CA GLU A 104 -8.51 -8.32 2.73
C GLU A 104 -9.37 -7.27 3.44
N MET A 105 -9.24 -6.02 3.01
CA MET A 105 -9.98 -4.89 3.54
C MET A 105 -10.84 -4.27 2.46
N ASP A 106 -11.98 -3.72 2.89
CA ASP A 106 -12.74 -2.82 2.03
C ASP A 106 -11.99 -1.51 1.83
N PHE A 107 -11.76 -1.13 0.57
CA PHE A 107 -10.90 0.02 0.28
C PHE A 107 -11.51 1.33 0.80
N GLU A 108 -12.83 1.50 0.76
CA GLU A 108 -13.46 2.71 1.29
C GLU A 108 -13.18 2.89 2.78
N SER A 109 -13.21 1.79 3.54
CA SER A 109 -12.84 1.79 4.96
C SER A 109 -11.38 2.17 5.15
N VAL A 110 -10.48 1.66 4.30
CA VAL A 110 -9.05 2.03 4.35
C VAL A 110 -8.85 3.51 4.03
N ILE A 111 -9.59 4.08 3.07
CA ILE A 111 -9.55 5.52 2.78
C ILE A 111 -10.07 6.35 3.94
N ALA A 112 -11.14 5.92 4.61
CA ALA A 112 -11.65 6.59 5.80
C ALA A 112 -10.63 6.60 6.94
N ILE A 113 -9.96 5.47 7.19
CA ILE A 113 -8.87 5.37 8.16
C ILE A 113 -7.70 6.27 7.73
N SER A 114 -7.28 6.21 6.47
CA SER A 114 -6.23 7.04 5.89
C SER A 114 -6.50 8.53 6.11
N ALA A 115 -7.72 9.00 5.81
CA ALA A 115 -8.14 10.38 6.01
C ALA A 115 -8.09 10.78 7.50
N ARG A 116 -8.58 9.93 8.40
CA ARG A 116 -8.52 10.15 9.85
C ARG A 116 -7.07 10.28 10.33
N LEU A 117 -6.20 9.36 9.91
CA LEU A 117 -4.80 9.35 10.32
C LEU A 117 -4.04 10.55 9.77
N SER A 118 -4.26 10.94 8.51
CA SER A 118 -3.63 12.13 7.92
C SER A 118 -4.04 13.45 8.57
N ALA A 119 -5.23 13.51 9.20
CA ALA A 119 -5.72 14.69 9.91
C ALA A 119 -5.22 14.80 11.37
N MET A 120 -4.68 13.72 11.93
CA MET A 120 -4.11 13.71 13.28
C MET A 120 -2.72 14.37 13.32
N ASP A 121 -2.34 14.90 14.47
CA ASP A 121 -0.94 15.22 14.74
C ASP A 121 -0.12 13.96 15.09
N CYS A 122 1.18 14.15 15.21
CA CYS A 122 2.13 13.08 15.52
C CYS A 122 1.80 12.34 16.82
N LYS A 123 1.46 13.11 17.86
CA LYS A 123 1.24 12.60 19.22
C LYS A 123 -0.04 11.76 19.28
N ALA A 124 -1.11 12.23 18.65
CA ALA A 124 -2.37 11.52 18.52
C ALA A 124 -2.20 10.21 17.75
N ARG A 125 -1.44 10.20 16.65
CA ARG A 125 -1.12 8.97 15.93
C ARG A 125 -0.30 7.99 16.77
N ALA A 126 0.72 8.48 17.47
CA ALA A 126 1.58 7.65 18.31
C ALA A 126 0.84 7.03 19.51
N ALA A 127 -0.26 7.65 19.95
CA ALA A 127 -1.13 7.13 21.01
C ALA A 127 -2.04 5.98 20.54
N LEU A 128 -2.19 5.76 19.24
CA LEU A 128 -2.97 4.63 18.72
C LEU A 128 -2.20 3.31 18.96
N PRO A 129 -2.82 2.31 19.63
CA PRO A 129 -2.11 1.12 20.11
C PRO A 129 -1.33 0.36 19.02
N CYS A 130 -1.89 0.23 17.82
CA CYS A 130 -1.25 -0.51 16.73
C CYS A 130 -0.21 0.30 15.93
N ILE A 131 -0.10 1.62 16.13
CA ILE A 131 0.83 2.47 15.38
C ILE A 131 2.11 2.69 16.19
N GLY A 132 1.97 3.21 17.41
CA GLY A 132 3.09 3.57 18.25
C GLY A 132 3.99 4.68 17.67
N ARG A 133 5.06 5.03 18.39
CA ARG A 133 5.96 6.12 17.99
C ARG A 133 6.74 5.84 16.71
N SER A 134 7.18 4.59 16.50
CA SER A 134 8.06 4.23 15.39
C SER A 134 7.41 4.39 14.01
N ARG A 135 6.08 4.41 13.93
CA ARG A 135 5.32 4.49 12.67
C ARG A 135 4.51 5.78 12.52
N ALA A 136 4.32 6.53 13.60
CA ALA A 136 3.51 7.76 13.62
C ALA A 136 4.00 8.81 12.60
N ASP A 137 5.31 8.87 12.39
CA ASP A 137 5.99 9.84 11.53
C ASP A 137 5.78 9.57 10.04
N LEU A 138 5.63 8.30 9.67
CA LEU A 138 5.61 7.89 8.26
C LEU A 138 4.21 7.53 7.76
N VAL A 139 3.31 7.12 8.65
CA VAL A 139 1.99 6.61 8.25
C VAL A 139 1.16 7.65 7.51
N ALA A 140 1.24 8.94 7.88
CA ALA A 140 0.50 10.01 7.21
C ALA A 140 0.95 10.23 5.77
N ALA A 141 2.27 10.17 5.52
CA ALA A 141 2.84 10.24 4.19
C ALA A 141 2.41 9.03 3.33
N GLY A 142 2.39 7.84 3.93
CA GLY A 142 1.88 6.64 3.28
C GLY A 142 0.40 6.72 2.94
N CYS A 143 -0.42 7.28 3.82
CA CYS A 143 -1.83 7.57 3.60
C CYS A 143 -2.04 8.53 2.41
N ALA A 144 -1.21 9.56 2.29
CA ALA A 144 -1.27 10.49 1.15
C ALA A 144 -0.93 9.82 -0.20
N ILE A 145 0.07 8.95 -0.22
CA ILE A 145 0.42 8.14 -1.41
C ILE A 145 -0.73 7.20 -1.77
N LEU A 146 -1.28 6.48 -0.78
CA LEU A 146 -2.40 5.56 -0.99
C LEU A 146 -3.63 6.28 -1.54
N ASN A 147 -3.95 7.47 -1.02
CA ASN A 147 -5.06 8.28 -1.52
C ASN A 147 -4.86 8.68 -2.99
N ALA A 148 -3.64 8.99 -3.41
CA ALA A 148 -3.35 9.29 -4.81
C ALA A 148 -3.54 8.07 -5.73
N ILE A 149 -3.05 6.91 -5.29
CA ILE A 149 -3.19 5.65 -6.03
C ILE A 149 -4.68 5.26 -6.15
N HIS A 150 -5.43 5.31 -5.05
CA HIS A 150 -6.85 4.99 -5.05
C HIS A 150 -7.68 5.96 -5.90
N LYS A 151 -7.32 7.25 -5.92
CA LYS A 151 -8.00 8.23 -6.78
C LYS A 151 -7.84 7.90 -8.26
N ARG A 152 -6.69 7.35 -8.66
CA ARG A 152 -6.45 6.90 -10.04
C ARG A 152 -7.16 5.56 -10.30
N TRP A 153 -7.08 4.61 -9.37
CA TRP A 153 -7.67 3.28 -9.51
C TRP A 153 -8.56 2.94 -8.31
N PRO A 154 -9.87 3.26 -8.38
CA PRO A 154 -10.82 3.04 -7.29
C PRO A 154 -11.26 1.57 -7.21
N VAL A 155 -10.32 0.69 -6.86
CA VAL A 155 -10.61 -0.74 -6.63
C VAL A 155 -11.35 -0.95 -5.31
N LYS A 156 -12.16 -2.01 -5.25
CA LYS A 156 -13.03 -2.30 -4.09
C LYS A 156 -12.28 -2.90 -2.90
N LYS A 157 -11.23 -3.69 -3.16
CA LYS A 157 -10.52 -4.46 -2.14
C LYS A 157 -9.02 -4.16 -2.17
N LEU A 158 -8.46 -4.04 -0.98
CA LEU A 158 -7.04 -3.93 -0.72
C LEU A 158 -6.63 -5.08 0.20
N CYS A 159 -5.68 -5.90 -0.23
CA CYS A 159 -5.09 -6.93 0.60
C CYS A 159 -3.73 -6.47 1.15
N ALA A 160 -3.57 -6.52 2.46
CA ALA A 160 -2.30 -6.23 3.11
C ALA A 160 -1.40 -7.47 3.08
N ALA A 161 -0.16 -7.30 2.67
CA ALA A 161 0.84 -8.36 2.66
C ALA A 161 2.04 -7.93 3.51
N ASP A 162 2.44 -8.75 4.48
CA ASP A 162 3.67 -8.54 5.26
C ASP A 162 4.81 -9.44 4.77
N ARG A 163 4.64 -10.08 3.61
CA ARG A 163 5.71 -10.75 2.86
C ARG A 163 6.18 -9.79 1.78
N GLY A 164 7.37 -9.24 1.96
CA GLY A 164 7.93 -8.22 1.08
C GLY A 164 8.93 -8.80 0.09
N ILE A 165 9.77 -7.90 -0.42
CA ILE A 165 10.85 -8.22 -1.37
C ILE A 165 11.83 -9.25 -0.78
N ARG A 166 12.09 -9.21 0.53
CA ARG A 166 13.02 -10.15 1.19
C ARG A 166 12.51 -11.59 1.08
N GLU A 167 11.25 -11.80 1.40
CA GLU A 167 10.59 -13.10 1.25
C GLU A 167 10.52 -13.52 -0.22
N GLY A 168 10.22 -12.59 -1.14
CA GLY A 168 10.23 -12.85 -2.58
C GLY A 168 11.60 -13.29 -3.11
N LEU A 169 12.67 -12.60 -2.72
CA LEU A 169 14.05 -12.92 -3.10
C LEU A 169 14.46 -14.28 -2.54
N LEU A 170 14.20 -14.54 -1.26
CA LEU A 170 14.50 -15.81 -0.64
C LEU A 170 13.78 -16.97 -1.35
N MET A 171 12.49 -16.79 -1.68
CA MET A 171 11.71 -17.79 -2.41
C MET A 171 12.22 -17.99 -3.83
N GLY A 172 12.71 -16.93 -4.49
CA GLY A 172 13.39 -17.01 -5.78
C GLY A 172 14.66 -17.85 -5.71
N LEU A 173 15.56 -17.52 -4.77
CA LEU A 173 16.81 -18.26 -4.54
C LEU A 173 16.54 -19.73 -4.18
N MET A 174 15.58 -20.00 -3.30
CA MET A 174 15.19 -21.36 -2.94
C MET A 174 14.65 -22.13 -4.14
N ALA A 175 13.84 -21.48 -5.00
CA ALA A 175 13.31 -22.11 -6.19
C ALA A 175 14.40 -22.43 -7.23
N ASP A 176 15.38 -21.53 -7.38
CA ASP A 176 16.55 -21.74 -8.25
C ASP A 176 17.43 -22.90 -7.73
N ASP A 177 17.51 -23.07 -6.41
CA ASP A 177 18.22 -24.17 -5.74
C ASP A 177 17.38 -25.48 -5.64
N GLY A 178 16.19 -25.54 -6.25
CA GLY A 178 15.33 -26.73 -6.27
C GLY A 178 14.53 -27.00 -4.99
N HIS A 179 14.50 -26.05 -4.06
CA HIS A 179 13.69 -26.11 -2.84
C HIS A 179 12.32 -25.46 -3.03
N HIS A 180 11.26 -26.27 -3.07
CA HIS A 180 9.87 -25.80 -3.10
C HIS A 180 9.20 -25.95 -1.74
N LEU A 181 8.59 -24.89 -1.22
CA LEU A 181 7.75 -25.00 -0.02
C LEU A 181 6.50 -25.81 -0.34
N ALA A 182 6.30 -26.92 0.37
CA ALA A 182 5.06 -27.68 0.32
C ALA A 182 3.88 -26.80 0.74
N LYS A 183 2.82 -26.76 -0.08
CA LYS A 183 1.57 -26.09 0.29
C LYS A 183 1.00 -26.77 1.54
N LYS A 184 0.85 -26.04 2.64
CA LYS A 184 -0.05 -26.48 3.72
C LYS A 184 -1.48 -26.41 3.20
N GLN A 185 -2.19 -27.54 3.29
CA GLN A 185 -3.63 -27.68 3.06
C GLN A 185 -4.41 -26.82 4.06
#